data_AF-A0A427YM78-F1
#
_entry.id   AF-A0A427YM78-F1
#
_cell.length_a   1.000
_cell.length_b   1.000
_cell.length_c   1.000
_cell.angle_alpha   90.00
_cell.angle_beta   90.00
_cell.angle_gamma   90.00
#
_symmetry.space_group_name_H-M   'P 1'
#
loop_
_entity.id
_entity.type
_entity.pdbx_description
1 polymer ?
#
loop_
_entity_poly.entity_id
_entity_poly.type
_entity_poly.pdbx_seq_one_letter_code
_entity_poly.pdbx_strand_id
1 'polypeptide(L)'
;MAVRTQFENSSDIGVFSKLTNAYCLTALASSSNFYSVFESELADVIPIVHTTIGGTRIVGRLTAGNRHGLLVPSTTTDQELQHLRNSLPPSVAIQRVEERLSALGNVIACNDYVALVHPDIDRETEEIIADTLKVEVFRQTVASNVLVGSYCALSNQGGLVHPKTPRAELDELSSLLQVPLVAGTINRGSDVIGAGLVVNDWCAFTGLDTTATEISVIEATFRLQGQTSAAVINEMRDSLIDHYA
;
A
#
# COMPACT_ATOMS: atom_id res chain seq x y z
N MET A 1 -10.45 -9.26 7.03
CA MET A 1 -11.78 -8.66 6.74
C MET A 1 -11.58 -7.28 6.12
N ALA A 2 -12.48 -6.82 5.25
CA ALA A 2 -12.44 -5.46 4.73
C ALA A 2 -13.24 -4.48 5.61
N VAL A 3 -12.58 -3.43 6.10
CA VAL A 3 -13.17 -2.45 7.04
C VAL A 3 -13.35 -1.10 6.36
N ARG A 4 -14.54 -0.51 6.52
CA ARG A 4 -14.83 0.84 6.00
C ARG A 4 -14.32 1.91 6.96
N THR A 5 -13.67 2.93 6.42
CA THR A 5 -13.24 4.11 7.18
C THR A 5 -13.32 5.38 6.34
N GLN A 6 -13.21 6.52 7.00
CA GLN A 6 -13.22 7.84 6.39
C GLN A 6 -12.19 8.72 7.07
N PHE A 7 -11.40 9.45 6.28
CA PHE A 7 -10.50 10.46 6.81
C PHE A 7 -11.18 11.82 6.75
N GLU A 8 -11.54 12.37 7.91
CA GLU A 8 -12.36 13.58 8.01
C GLU A 8 -13.66 13.42 7.19
N ASN A 9 -13.76 14.09 6.03
CA ASN A 9 -14.91 13.97 5.11
C ASN A 9 -14.56 13.26 3.79
N SER A 10 -13.37 12.67 3.66
CA SER A 10 -12.91 12.01 2.44
C SER A 10 -12.91 10.48 2.58
N SER A 11 -13.47 9.82 1.56
CA SER A 11 -13.45 8.36 1.39
C SER A 11 -12.14 7.86 0.76
N ASP A 12 -11.20 8.76 0.40
CA ASP A 12 -9.93 8.41 -0.25
C ASP A 12 -8.84 8.10 0.78
N ILE A 13 -9.05 7.05 1.56
CA ILE A 13 -8.23 6.72 2.73
C ILE A 13 -6.77 6.38 2.37
N GLY A 14 -6.50 5.87 1.17
CA GLY A 14 -5.16 5.56 0.66
C GLY A 14 -4.35 6.79 0.28
N VAL A 15 -4.98 7.97 0.25
CA VAL A 15 -4.24 9.24 0.20
C VAL A 15 -3.57 9.53 1.55
N PHE A 16 -4.25 9.18 2.65
CA PHE A 16 -3.88 9.54 4.01
C PHE A 16 -3.25 8.40 4.81
N SER A 17 -3.12 7.22 4.22
CA SER A 17 -2.54 6.05 4.88
C SER A 17 -1.73 5.21 3.92
N LYS A 18 -0.72 4.52 4.45
CA LYS A 18 0.04 3.50 3.75
C LYS A 18 0.04 2.25 4.60
N LEU A 19 -0.41 1.15 4.04
CA LEU A 19 -0.43 -0.14 4.73
C LEU A 19 0.57 -1.08 4.06
N THR A 20 1.37 -1.77 4.88
CA THR A 20 2.27 -2.84 4.45
C THR A 20 2.13 -4.02 5.41
N ASN A 21 2.84 -5.11 5.13
CA ASN A 21 2.92 -6.26 6.03
C ASN A 21 3.79 -6.03 7.28
N ALA A 22 4.61 -4.97 7.33
CA ALA A 22 5.50 -4.72 8.47
C ALA A 22 5.13 -3.48 9.29
N TYR A 23 4.44 -2.51 8.69
CA TYR A 23 4.08 -1.25 9.33
C TYR A 23 2.90 -0.57 8.64
N CYS A 24 2.25 0.32 9.37
CA CYS A 24 1.22 1.20 8.83
C CYS A 24 1.62 2.66 9.08
N LEU A 25 1.56 3.50 8.04
CA LEU A 25 1.69 4.94 8.16
C LEU A 25 0.30 5.56 8.08
N THR A 26 0.01 6.51 8.96
CA THR A 26 -1.21 7.29 8.93
C THR A 26 -0.90 8.76 9.03
N ALA A 27 -1.69 9.57 8.34
CA ALA A 27 -1.61 11.02 8.42
C ALA A 27 -1.99 11.54 9.80
N LEU A 28 -1.54 12.74 10.14
CA LEU A 28 -2.09 13.50 11.27
C LEU A 28 -3.55 13.91 10.96
N ALA A 29 -4.47 13.36 11.73
CA ALA A 29 -5.92 13.52 11.63
C ALA A 29 -6.41 14.38 12.79
N SER A 30 -7.44 15.17 12.53
CA SER A 30 -8.09 15.98 13.57
C SER A 30 -8.97 15.13 14.51
N SER A 31 -9.39 13.95 14.05
CA SER A 31 -10.27 13.03 14.78
C SER A 31 -9.60 11.69 15.06
N SER A 32 -9.91 11.11 16.23
CA SER A 32 -9.42 9.79 16.62
C SER A 32 -10.11 8.65 15.87
N ASN A 33 -11.29 8.87 15.29
CA ASN A 33 -12.07 7.83 14.62
C ASN A 33 -11.28 7.11 13.53
N PHE A 34 -10.47 7.85 12.76
CA PHE A 34 -9.64 7.24 11.72
C PHE A 34 -8.61 6.30 12.34
N TYR A 35 -7.90 6.75 13.37
CA TYR A 35 -6.90 5.94 14.07
C TYR A 35 -7.48 4.73 14.75
N SER A 36 -8.61 4.88 15.44
CA SER A 36 -9.24 3.78 16.17
C SER A 36 -9.61 2.61 15.26
N VAL A 37 -9.93 2.86 13.98
CA VAL A 37 -10.21 1.78 13.02
C VAL A 37 -8.95 1.03 12.62
N PHE A 38 -7.82 1.71 12.44
CA PHE A 38 -6.55 1.03 12.14
C PHE A 38 -6.02 0.32 13.39
N GLU A 39 -6.08 0.97 14.55
CA GLU A 39 -5.64 0.40 15.83
C GLU A 39 -6.45 -0.84 16.22
N SER A 40 -7.76 -0.86 16.00
CA SER A 40 -8.59 -2.02 16.37
C SER A 40 -8.22 -3.30 15.63
N GLU A 41 -7.68 -3.17 14.41
CA GLU A 41 -7.34 -4.31 13.55
C GLU A 41 -5.83 -4.62 13.55
N LEU A 42 -4.97 -3.61 13.75
CA LEU A 42 -3.53 -3.71 13.50
C LEU A 42 -2.66 -3.53 14.74
N ALA A 43 -3.14 -2.93 15.83
CA ALA A 43 -2.29 -2.50 16.94
C ALA A 43 -1.48 -3.64 17.58
N ASP A 44 -2.01 -4.87 17.56
CA ASP A 44 -1.35 -6.05 18.13
C ASP A 44 -0.34 -6.70 17.16
N VAL A 45 -0.35 -6.33 15.88
CA VAL A 45 0.41 -7.02 14.81
C VAL A 45 1.52 -6.15 14.24
N ILE A 46 1.22 -4.90 13.90
CA ILE A 46 2.17 -3.99 13.24
C ILE A 46 2.15 -2.59 13.88
N PRO A 47 3.29 -1.90 13.93
CA PRO A 47 3.34 -0.53 14.42
C PRO A 47 2.57 0.41 13.48
N ILE A 48 1.69 1.22 14.06
CA ILE A 48 1.01 2.33 13.39
C ILE A 48 1.77 3.61 13.72
N VAL A 49 2.29 4.27 12.70
CA VAL A 49 3.09 5.49 12.83
C VAL A 49 2.30 6.68 12.32
N HIS A 50 2.05 7.64 13.21
CA HIS A 50 1.40 8.89 12.86
C HIS A 50 2.45 9.91 12.42
N THR A 51 2.45 10.29 11.14
CA THR A 51 3.48 11.18 10.60
C THR A 51 2.89 12.16 9.60
N THR A 52 3.66 13.21 9.32
CA THR A 52 3.56 14.00 8.09
C THR A 52 4.72 13.65 7.18
N ILE A 53 4.59 13.98 5.89
CA ILE A 53 5.67 13.86 4.91
C ILE A 53 5.78 15.19 4.19
N GLY A 54 6.92 15.87 4.37
CA GLY A 54 7.13 17.22 3.83
C GLY A 54 6.14 18.23 4.39
N GLY A 55 5.72 18.07 5.66
CA GLY A 55 4.71 18.91 6.30
C GLY A 55 3.28 18.72 5.78
N THR A 56 3.04 17.69 4.97
CA THR A 56 1.70 17.40 4.42
C THR A 56 1.07 16.16 5.06
N ARG A 57 -0.26 16.09 4.94
CA ARG A 57 -1.08 14.96 5.45
C ARG A 57 -1.26 13.85 4.41
N ILE A 58 -0.76 13.98 3.19
CA ILE A 58 -1.00 13.02 2.10
C ILE A 58 0.04 11.90 2.07
N VAL A 59 0.26 11.26 3.23
CA VAL A 59 1.36 10.30 3.44
C VAL A 59 1.29 9.10 2.50
N GLY A 60 0.09 8.62 2.17
CA GLY A 60 -0.10 7.44 1.31
C GLY A 60 0.28 7.69 -0.14
N ARG A 61 0.04 8.90 -0.65
CA ARG A 61 0.46 9.28 -2.02
C ARG A 61 1.93 9.67 -2.12
N LEU A 62 2.49 10.25 -1.06
CA LEU A 62 3.89 10.67 -1.07
C LEU A 62 4.87 9.53 -0.85
N THR A 63 4.43 8.40 -0.29
CA THR A 63 5.31 7.28 0.07
C THR A 63 4.94 5.99 -0.64
N ALA A 64 5.95 5.18 -0.89
CA ALA A 64 5.82 3.82 -1.40
C ALA A 64 6.68 2.90 -0.54
N GLY A 65 6.23 1.67 -0.29
CA GLY A 65 6.96 0.77 0.58
C GLY A 65 6.30 -0.59 0.70
N ASN A 66 7.09 -1.54 1.17
CA ASN A 66 6.72 -2.93 1.42
C ASN A 66 7.28 -3.35 2.79
N ARG A 67 7.30 -4.65 3.11
CA ARG A 67 7.86 -5.11 4.39
C ARG A 67 9.35 -4.82 4.59
N HIS A 68 10.09 -4.59 3.52
CA HIS A 68 11.55 -4.47 3.51
C HIS A 68 12.04 -3.03 3.52
N GLY A 69 11.26 -2.10 2.95
CA GLY A 69 11.70 -0.72 2.82
C GLY A 69 10.57 0.29 2.65
N LEU A 70 10.90 1.55 2.96
CA LEU A 70 10.05 2.71 2.83
C LEU A 70 10.78 3.79 2.02
N LEU A 71 10.17 4.20 0.92
CA LEU A 71 10.61 5.29 0.07
C LEU A 71 9.86 6.56 0.45
N VAL A 72 10.63 7.61 0.74
CA VAL A 72 10.11 8.93 1.09
C VAL A 72 10.64 9.98 0.12
N PRO A 73 9.88 11.05 -0.18
CA PRO A 73 10.34 12.07 -1.11
C PRO A 73 11.46 12.91 -0.50
N SER A 74 12.24 13.57 -1.36
CA SER A 74 13.30 14.51 -0.95
C SER A 74 12.81 15.69 -0.10
N THR A 75 11.52 16.02 -0.17
CA THR A 75 10.87 17.07 0.64
C THR A 75 10.67 16.70 2.10
N THR A 76 10.88 15.42 2.47
CA THR A 76 10.70 14.94 3.85
C THR A 76 11.72 15.57 4.78
N THR A 77 11.27 16.20 5.86
CA THR A 77 12.15 16.87 6.82
C THR A 77 12.98 15.86 7.61
N ASP A 78 14.11 16.30 8.18
CA ASP A 78 14.96 15.43 9.01
C ASP A 78 14.26 15.00 10.31
N GLN A 79 13.35 15.83 10.84
CA GLN A 79 12.55 15.49 12.01
C GLN A 79 11.55 14.37 11.72
N GLU A 80 10.83 14.46 10.61
CA GLU A 80 9.92 13.39 10.15
C GLU A 80 10.70 12.09 9.89
N LEU A 81 11.87 12.19 9.26
CA LEU A 81 12.69 11.02 8.97
C LEU A 81 13.24 10.36 10.24
N GLN A 82 13.66 11.16 11.23
CA GLN A 82 14.07 10.63 12.53
C GLN A 82 12.90 9.98 13.28
N HIS A 83 11.70 10.57 13.21
CA HIS A 83 10.50 9.98 13.79
C HIS A 83 10.19 8.62 13.16
N LEU A 84 10.23 8.52 11.83
CA LEU A 84 10.06 7.27 11.10
C LEU A 84 11.09 6.21 11.55
N ARG A 85 12.38 6.57 11.60
CA ARG A 85 13.45 5.65 12.05
C ARG A 85 13.28 5.13 13.47
N ASN A 86 12.70 5.95 14.36
CA ASN A 86 12.49 5.55 15.76
C ASN A 86 11.26 4.64 15.92
N SER A 87 10.26 4.79 15.06
CA SER A 87 8.97 4.09 15.18
C SER A 87 8.88 2.83 14.30
N LEU A 88 9.64 2.76 13.21
CA LEU A 88 9.66 1.62 12.30
C LEU A 88 10.58 0.50 12.81
N PRO A 89 10.28 -0.78 12.47
CA PRO A 89 11.18 -1.88 12.77
C PRO A 89 12.56 -1.68 12.09
N PRO A 90 13.66 -2.11 12.73
CA PRO A 90 15.01 -1.92 12.19
C PRO A 90 15.27 -2.71 10.89
N SER A 91 14.39 -3.65 10.55
CA SER A 91 14.42 -4.39 9.28
C SER A 91 14.00 -3.55 8.07
N VAL A 92 13.32 -2.42 8.29
CA VAL A 92 12.79 -1.57 7.22
C VAL A 92 13.82 -0.52 6.84
N ALA A 93 14.33 -0.58 5.60
CA ALA A 93 15.24 0.42 5.06
C ALA A 93 14.46 1.68 4.64
N ILE A 94 14.79 2.83 5.23
CA ILE A 94 14.17 4.11 4.87
C ILE A 94 15.12 4.89 3.95
N GLN A 95 14.69 5.16 2.72
CA GLN A 95 15.49 5.87 1.72
C GLN A 95 14.75 7.09 1.16
N ARG A 96 15.47 8.21 1.06
CA ARG A 96 14.99 9.40 0.35
C ARG A 96 15.22 9.23 -1.15
N VAL A 97 14.19 9.50 -1.94
CA VAL A 97 14.24 9.46 -3.41
C VAL A 97 13.89 10.84 -3.96
N GLU A 98 14.70 11.33 -4.87
CA GLU A 98 14.38 12.51 -5.69
C GLU A 98 13.70 12.02 -6.96
N GLU A 99 12.39 12.24 -7.07
CA GLU A 99 11.61 11.91 -8.26
C GLU A 99 10.90 13.18 -8.75
N ARG A 100 10.96 13.43 -10.07
CA ARG A 100 10.47 14.66 -10.69
C ARG A 100 9.16 14.49 -11.44
N LEU A 101 8.78 13.26 -11.77
CA LEU A 101 7.56 12.97 -12.54
C LEU A 101 6.30 13.19 -11.71
N SER A 102 6.21 12.55 -10.54
CA SER A 102 5.07 12.65 -9.63
C SER A 102 5.44 12.16 -8.22
N ALA A 103 4.44 12.10 -7.35
CA ALA A 103 4.60 11.54 -6.01
C ALA A 103 4.86 10.03 -6.05
N LEU A 104 5.75 9.54 -5.17
CA LEU A 104 6.21 8.14 -5.15
C LEU A 104 5.06 7.12 -5.07
N GLY A 105 4.04 7.38 -4.26
CA GLY A 105 2.87 6.49 -4.12
C GLY A 105 1.94 6.49 -5.33
N ASN A 106 2.07 7.45 -6.26
CA ASN A 106 1.33 7.43 -7.53
C ASN A 106 2.11 6.68 -8.62
N VAL A 107 3.44 6.75 -8.59
CA VAL A 107 4.31 6.14 -9.61
C VAL A 107 4.68 4.69 -9.29
N ILE A 108 4.61 4.28 -8.03
CA ILE A 108 5.01 2.93 -7.58
C ILE A 108 3.81 2.20 -6.99
N ALA A 109 3.51 1.02 -7.53
CA ALA A 109 2.65 0.02 -6.91
C ALA A 109 3.49 -1.22 -6.62
N CYS A 110 3.66 -1.59 -5.35
CA CYS A 110 4.55 -2.67 -4.95
C CYS A 110 3.87 -3.65 -3.98
N ASN A 111 4.27 -4.91 -4.06
CA ASN A 111 4.09 -5.89 -2.99
C ASN A 111 5.49 -6.29 -2.44
N ASP A 112 5.60 -7.42 -1.73
CA ASP A 112 6.88 -7.83 -1.14
C ASP A 112 7.85 -8.48 -2.14
N TYR A 113 7.41 -8.77 -3.37
CA TYR A 113 8.19 -9.51 -4.37
C TYR A 113 8.45 -8.72 -5.66
N VAL A 114 7.48 -7.89 -6.06
CA VAL A 114 7.44 -7.21 -7.34
C VAL A 114 6.93 -5.77 -7.16
N ALA A 115 7.49 -4.84 -7.94
CA ALA A 115 7.01 -3.47 -8.05
C ALA A 115 6.71 -3.11 -9.51
N LEU A 116 5.54 -2.52 -9.75
CA LEU A 116 5.21 -1.81 -10.97
C LEU A 116 5.57 -0.35 -10.80
N VAL A 117 6.26 0.20 -11.79
CA VAL A 117 6.69 1.60 -11.82
C VAL A 117 6.29 2.30 -13.10
N HIS A 118 6.26 3.63 -13.02
CA HIS A 118 6.05 4.49 -14.19
C HIS A 118 7.05 4.17 -15.32
N PRO A 119 6.62 4.08 -16.59
CA PRO A 119 7.51 3.69 -17.70
C PRO A 119 8.72 4.61 -17.91
N ASP A 120 8.50 5.91 -17.74
CA ASP A 120 9.53 6.95 -17.92
C ASP A 120 10.40 7.19 -16.68
N ILE A 121 10.37 6.30 -15.67
CA ILE A 121 11.19 6.47 -14.47
C ILE A 121 12.69 6.41 -14.81
N ASP A 122 13.46 7.26 -14.13
CA ASP A 122 14.92 7.28 -14.28
C ASP A 122 15.51 5.96 -13.79
N ARG A 123 16.55 5.47 -14.48
CA ARG A 123 17.20 4.21 -14.14
C ARG A 123 17.83 4.22 -12.74
N GLU A 124 18.38 5.35 -12.33
CA GLU A 124 18.92 5.53 -10.98
C GLU A 124 17.83 5.35 -9.92
N THR A 125 16.65 5.94 -10.14
CA THR A 125 15.50 5.76 -9.26
C THR A 125 15.01 4.31 -9.24
N GLU A 126 14.97 3.64 -10.39
CA GLU A 126 14.61 2.23 -10.50
C GLU A 126 15.55 1.32 -9.68
N GLU A 127 16.86 1.55 -9.79
CA GLU A 127 17.88 0.81 -9.02
C GLU A 127 17.70 1.05 -7.50
N ILE A 128 17.44 2.29 -7.08
CA ILE A 128 17.15 2.61 -5.67
C ILE A 128 15.90 1.90 -5.16
N ILE A 129 14.84 1.83 -5.98
CA ILE A 129 13.59 1.14 -5.63
C ILE A 129 13.87 -0.37 -5.47
N ALA A 130 14.56 -0.98 -6.42
CA ALA A 130 14.90 -2.40 -6.41
C ALA A 130 15.73 -2.77 -5.16
N ASP A 131 16.75 -1.97 -4.85
CA ASP A 131 17.65 -2.23 -3.72
C ASP A 131 16.98 -2.01 -2.36
N THR A 132 16.19 -0.94 -2.23
CA THR A 132 15.53 -0.58 -0.95
C THR A 132 14.37 -1.53 -0.64
N LEU A 133 13.53 -1.82 -1.63
CA LEU A 133 12.36 -2.67 -1.45
C LEU A 133 12.69 -4.16 -1.61
N LYS A 134 13.85 -4.52 -2.19
CA LYS A 134 14.26 -5.89 -2.48
C LYS A 134 13.26 -6.64 -3.38
N VAL A 135 12.80 -5.97 -4.42
CA VAL A 135 11.79 -6.47 -5.35
C VAL A 135 12.26 -6.35 -6.79
N GLU A 136 11.70 -7.18 -7.65
CA GLU A 136 11.86 -7.02 -9.10
C GLU A 136 10.99 -5.84 -9.57
N VAL A 137 11.60 -4.92 -10.32
CA VAL A 137 10.92 -3.72 -10.81
C VAL A 137 10.54 -3.90 -12.28
N PHE A 138 9.28 -3.64 -12.60
CA PHE A 138 8.77 -3.67 -13.97
C PHE A 138 8.13 -2.34 -14.34
N ARG A 139 8.56 -1.80 -15.48
CA ARG A 139 7.99 -0.61 -16.11
C ARG A 139 6.74 -1.00 -16.87
N GLN A 140 5.57 -0.58 -16.38
CA GLN A 140 4.30 -0.97 -16.99
C GLN A 140 3.24 0.13 -16.84
N THR A 141 2.17 0.04 -17.64
CA THR A 141 0.98 0.90 -17.53
C THR A 141 -0.24 0.08 -17.14
N VAL A 142 -1.25 0.73 -16.54
CA VAL A 142 -2.53 0.08 -16.18
C VAL A 142 -3.67 0.84 -16.86
N ALA A 143 -4.40 0.17 -17.76
CA ALA A 143 -5.46 0.76 -18.58
C ALA A 143 -4.99 2.02 -19.34
N SER A 144 -3.80 1.95 -19.95
CA SER A 144 -3.12 3.08 -20.60
C SER A 144 -2.79 4.27 -19.69
N ASN A 145 -2.89 4.12 -18.37
CA ASN A 145 -2.43 5.12 -17.40
C ASN A 145 -1.03 4.79 -16.91
N VAL A 146 -0.21 5.84 -16.86
CA VAL A 146 1.18 5.76 -16.40
C VAL A 146 1.34 5.77 -14.87
N LEU A 147 0.31 6.25 -14.15
CA LEU A 147 0.31 6.34 -12.68
C LEU A 147 -0.19 5.04 -12.05
N VAL A 148 0.62 3.99 -12.10
CA VAL A 148 0.25 2.64 -11.66
C VAL A 148 -0.21 2.60 -10.19
N GLY A 149 0.43 3.35 -9.28
CA GLY A 149 0.05 3.40 -7.86
C GLY A 149 -1.29 4.06 -7.58
N SER A 150 -1.81 4.88 -8.50
CA SER A 150 -3.16 5.45 -8.39
C SER A 150 -4.25 4.49 -8.82
N TYR A 151 -3.96 3.67 -9.84
CA TYR A 151 -4.95 2.86 -10.55
C TYR A 151 -4.84 1.36 -10.26
N CYS A 152 -3.92 0.98 -9.37
CA CYS A 152 -3.70 -0.38 -8.94
C CYS A 152 -3.42 -0.42 -7.44
N ALA A 153 -3.99 -1.42 -6.76
CA ALA A 153 -3.65 -1.79 -5.40
C ALA A 153 -3.19 -3.25 -5.38
N LEU A 154 -2.03 -3.51 -4.80
CA LEU A 154 -1.38 -4.82 -4.81
C LEU A 154 -1.16 -5.32 -3.38
N SER A 155 -1.21 -6.64 -3.23
CA SER A 155 -0.77 -7.41 -2.07
C SER A 155 0.02 -8.63 -2.56
N ASN A 156 0.46 -9.51 -1.66
CA ASN A 156 1.07 -10.78 -2.08
C ASN A 156 0.02 -11.80 -2.51
N GLN A 157 -1.24 -11.62 -2.13
CA GLN A 157 -2.32 -12.58 -2.41
C GLN A 157 -3.10 -12.29 -3.70
N GLY A 158 -3.11 -11.03 -4.12
CA GLY A 158 -3.89 -10.55 -5.27
C GLY A 158 -3.76 -9.05 -5.48
N GLY A 159 -4.43 -8.56 -6.52
CA GLY A 159 -4.46 -7.14 -6.83
C GLY A 159 -5.75 -6.69 -7.50
N LEU A 160 -6.11 -5.43 -7.26
CA LEU A 160 -7.26 -4.76 -7.85
C LEU A 160 -6.77 -3.65 -8.76
N VAL A 161 -7.21 -3.68 -10.01
CA VAL A 161 -6.82 -2.69 -11.04
C VAL A 161 -8.03 -1.92 -11.55
N HIS A 162 -7.74 -0.86 -12.31
CA HIS A 162 -8.71 -0.01 -12.99
C HIS A 162 -9.80 -0.82 -13.74
N PRO A 163 -11.08 -0.40 -13.68
CA PRO A 163 -12.21 -1.19 -14.22
C PRO A 163 -12.20 -1.34 -15.75
N LYS A 164 -11.54 -0.42 -16.47
CA LYS A 164 -11.44 -0.45 -17.94
C LYS A 164 -10.22 -1.23 -18.46
N THR A 165 -9.46 -1.89 -17.59
CA THR A 165 -8.32 -2.71 -18.03
C THR A 165 -8.83 -3.87 -18.89
N PRO A 166 -8.36 -4.03 -20.14
CA PRO A 166 -8.76 -5.13 -21.00
C PRO A 166 -8.25 -6.46 -20.46
N ARG A 167 -8.99 -7.56 -20.75
CA ARG A 167 -8.64 -8.90 -20.25
C ARG A 167 -7.24 -9.36 -20.65
N ALA A 168 -6.79 -9.04 -21.85
CA ALA A 168 -5.44 -9.39 -22.30
C ALA A 168 -4.36 -8.75 -21.42
N GLU A 169 -4.55 -7.48 -21.03
CA GLU A 169 -3.62 -6.76 -20.14
C GLU A 169 -3.71 -7.29 -18.70
N LEU A 170 -4.90 -7.68 -18.23
CA LEU A 170 -5.06 -8.36 -16.94
C LEU A 170 -4.28 -9.68 -16.89
N ASP A 171 -4.38 -10.50 -17.93
CA ASP A 171 -3.71 -11.81 -18.00
C ASP A 171 -2.19 -11.64 -18.08
N GLU A 172 -1.70 -10.63 -18.81
CA GLU A 172 -0.29 -10.26 -18.88
C GLU A 172 0.22 -9.80 -17.51
N LEU A 173 -0.47 -8.85 -16.87
CA LEU A 173 -0.09 -8.33 -15.55
C LEU A 173 -0.15 -9.42 -14.47
N SER A 174 -1.15 -10.31 -14.52
CA SER A 174 -1.27 -11.43 -13.59
C SER A 174 -0.13 -12.44 -13.77
N SER A 175 0.27 -12.70 -15.02
CA SER A 175 1.43 -13.53 -15.33
C SER A 175 2.75 -12.88 -14.91
N LEU A 176 2.85 -11.55 -15.01
CA LEU A 176 4.04 -10.82 -14.57
C LEU A 176 4.17 -10.81 -13.05
N LEU A 177 3.09 -10.47 -12.34
CA LEU A 177 3.07 -10.34 -10.89
C LEU A 177 2.93 -11.68 -10.15
N GLN A 178 2.59 -12.75 -10.86
CA GLN A 178 2.31 -14.09 -10.31
C GLN A 178 1.18 -14.11 -9.27
N VAL A 179 0.30 -13.11 -9.29
CA VAL A 179 -0.88 -12.99 -8.40
C VAL A 179 -2.15 -12.77 -9.21
N PRO A 180 -3.33 -13.22 -8.72
CA PRO A 180 -4.59 -12.99 -9.40
C PRO A 180 -4.93 -11.49 -9.40
N LEU A 181 -5.31 -10.97 -10.58
CA LEU A 181 -5.75 -9.59 -10.74
C LEU A 181 -7.22 -9.54 -11.14
N VAL A 182 -7.94 -8.58 -10.57
CA VAL A 182 -9.33 -8.31 -10.90
C VAL A 182 -9.49 -6.83 -11.26
N ALA A 183 -10.27 -6.55 -12.29
CA ALA A 183 -10.69 -5.18 -12.60
C ALA A 183 -11.95 -4.86 -11.79
N GLY A 184 -11.95 -3.72 -11.08
CA GLY A 184 -13.08 -3.31 -10.27
C GLY A 184 -13.07 -1.82 -9.95
N THR A 185 -14.02 -1.41 -9.12
CA THR A 185 -14.16 -0.02 -8.65
C THR A 185 -14.15 0.02 -7.13
N ILE A 186 -13.99 1.22 -6.58
CA ILE A 186 -14.12 1.48 -5.15
C ILE A 186 -14.94 2.73 -4.91
N ASN A 187 -15.41 2.98 -3.68
CA ASN A 187 -16.12 4.22 -3.33
C ASN A 187 -17.31 4.52 -4.27
N ARG A 188 -18.15 3.51 -4.56
CA ARG A 188 -19.35 3.64 -5.40
C ARG A 188 -19.02 4.01 -6.85
N GLY A 189 -18.07 3.30 -7.46
CA GLY A 189 -17.74 3.44 -8.88
C GLY A 189 -16.54 4.33 -9.20
N SER A 190 -15.75 4.75 -8.21
CA SER A 190 -14.46 5.41 -8.42
C SER A 190 -13.49 4.44 -9.09
N ASP A 191 -12.75 4.96 -10.06
CA ASP A 191 -11.73 4.25 -10.83
C ASP A 191 -10.32 4.42 -10.24
N VAL A 192 -10.15 5.29 -9.24
CA VAL A 192 -8.87 5.55 -8.55
C VAL A 192 -8.68 4.60 -7.37
N ILE A 193 -8.35 3.35 -7.69
CA ILE A 193 -8.27 2.25 -6.72
C ILE A 193 -7.29 2.54 -5.57
N GLY A 194 -6.08 3.02 -5.87
CA GLY A 194 -5.09 3.35 -4.85
C GLY A 194 -5.46 4.54 -3.95
N ALA A 195 -6.49 5.32 -4.31
CA ALA A 195 -7.04 6.35 -3.42
C ALA A 195 -7.94 5.74 -2.36
N GLY A 196 -8.80 4.80 -2.76
CA GLY A 196 -9.89 4.30 -1.93
C GLY A 196 -9.54 3.05 -1.14
N LEU A 197 -8.49 2.31 -1.51
CA LEU A 197 -8.11 1.03 -0.95
C LEU A 197 -6.67 1.07 -0.41
N VAL A 198 -6.49 0.59 0.82
CA VAL A 198 -5.18 0.13 1.31
C VAL A 198 -5.33 -1.28 1.82
N VAL A 199 -4.37 -2.13 1.49
CA VAL A 199 -4.50 -3.58 1.70
C VAL A 199 -3.15 -4.17 2.06
N ASN A 200 -3.18 -5.14 2.97
CA ASN A 200 -2.09 -6.06 3.22
C ASN A 200 -2.63 -7.50 3.10
N ASP A 201 -1.83 -8.49 3.49
CA ASP A 201 -2.21 -9.89 3.25
C ASP A 201 -3.38 -10.39 4.09
N TRP A 202 -3.77 -9.71 5.18
CA TRP A 202 -4.80 -10.17 6.13
C TRP A 202 -5.95 -9.16 6.37
N CYS A 203 -5.72 -7.88 6.09
CA CYS A 203 -6.66 -6.77 6.30
C CYS A 203 -6.72 -5.87 5.06
N ALA A 204 -7.91 -5.35 4.79
CA ALA A 204 -8.11 -4.25 3.85
C ALA A 204 -8.91 -3.15 4.52
N PHE A 205 -8.54 -1.91 4.23
CA PHE A 205 -9.35 -0.75 4.57
C PHE A 205 -9.85 -0.12 3.28
N THR A 206 -11.12 0.29 3.30
CA THR A 206 -11.77 0.94 2.16
C THR A 206 -12.43 2.23 2.60
N GLY A 207 -12.68 3.15 1.67
CA GLY A 207 -13.51 4.31 1.94
C GLY A 207 -14.95 3.96 2.32
N LEU A 208 -15.59 4.85 3.07
CA LEU A 208 -16.94 4.66 3.63
C LEU A 208 -18.01 4.43 2.55
N ASP A 209 -17.86 5.06 1.38
CA ASP A 209 -18.80 4.96 0.27
C ASP A 209 -18.71 3.63 -0.50
N THR A 210 -17.75 2.76 -0.16
CA THR A 210 -17.56 1.48 -0.86
C THR A 210 -18.76 0.56 -0.64
N THR A 211 -19.37 0.14 -1.73
CA THR A 211 -20.60 -0.68 -1.74
C THR A 211 -20.33 -2.10 -1.24
N ALA A 212 -21.36 -2.80 -0.77
CA ALA A 212 -21.21 -4.18 -0.29
C ALA A 212 -20.74 -5.15 -1.40
N THR A 213 -21.13 -4.87 -2.65
CA THR A 213 -20.68 -5.61 -3.84
C THR A 213 -19.20 -5.39 -4.11
N GLU A 214 -18.71 -4.14 -4.03
CA GLU A 214 -17.28 -3.83 -4.18
C GLU A 214 -16.45 -4.48 -3.07
N ILE A 215 -16.92 -4.43 -1.82
CA ILE A 215 -16.26 -5.11 -0.70
C ILE A 215 -16.16 -6.62 -0.93
N SER A 216 -17.23 -7.26 -1.41
CA SER A 216 -17.22 -8.70 -1.68
C SER A 216 -16.17 -9.08 -2.73
N VAL A 217 -15.98 -8.22 -3.75
CA VAL A 217 -14.93 -8.42 -4.76
C VAL A 217 -13.54 -8.24 -4.15
N ILE A 218 -13.34 -7.21 -3.31
CA ILE A 218 -12.06 -6.95 -2.63
C ILE A 218 -11.70 -8.14 -1.73
N GLU A 219 -12.61 -8.59 -0.86
CA GLU A 219 -12.34 -9.72 0.03
C GLU A 219 -12.02 -11.02 -0.71
N ALA A 220 -12.69 -11.28 -1.84
CA ALA A 220 -12.42 -12.44 -2.67
C ALA A 220 -11.07 -12.33 -3.40
N THR A 221 -10.74 -11.16 -3.94
CA THR A 221 -9.50 -10.91 -4.70
C THR A 221 -8.28 -11.03 -3.81
N PHE A 222 -8.35 -10.44 -2.61
CA PHE A 222 -7.25 -10.40 -1.64
C PHE A 222 -7.26 -11.59 -0.66
N ARG A 223 -8.21 -12.53 -0.81
CA ARG A 223 -8.34 -13.74 0.04
C ARG A 223 -8.40 -13.45 1.53
N LEU A 224 -9.14 -12.40 1.91
CA LEU A 224 -9.24 -11.93 3.30
C LEU A 224 -10.22 -12.75 4.16
N GLN A 225 -10.96 -13.68 3.54
CA GLN A 225 -11.91 -14.56 4.23
C GLN A 225 -11.18 -15.80 4.77
N GLY A 226 -11.24 -16.00 6.10
CA GLY A 226 -10.72 -17.19 6.77
C GLY A 226 -9.40 -16.97 7.54
N GLN A 227 -8.71 -15.86 7.35
CA GLN A 227 -7.57 -15.48 8.18
C GLN A 227 -8.08 -14.76 9.44
N THR A 228 -8.22 -15.50 10.54
CA THR A 228 -8.38 -14.86 11.85
C THR A 228 -7.03 -14.20 12.17
N SER A 229 -7.00 -12.91 12.53
CA SER A 229 -5.76 -12.19 12.85
C SER A 229 -4.88 -12.95 13.87
N ALA A 230 -5.50 -13.73 14.76
CA ALA A 230 -4.82 -14.63 15.70
C ALA A 230 -3.99 -15.77 15.06
N ALA A 231 -4.41 -16.32 13.92
CA ALA A 231 -3.69 -17.39 13.23
C ALA A 231 -2.42 -16.84 12.53
N VAL A 232 -2.53 -15.66 11.91
CA VAL A 232 -1.39 -14.96 11.29
C VAL A 232 -0.39 -14.46 12.34
N ILE A 233 -0.87 -13.99 13.50
CA ILE A 233 0.00 -13.62 14.64
C ILE A 233 0.80 -14.83 15.14
N ASN A 234 0.21 -16.02 15.19
CA ASN A 234 0.93 -17.23 15.58
C ASN A 234 1.93 -17.67 14.52
N GLU A 235 1.59 -17.65 13.22
CA GLU A 235 2.54 -17.94 12.15
C GLU A 235 3.71 -16.93 12.10
N MET A 236 3.43 -15.63 12.29
CA MET A 236 4.48 -14.61 12.35
C MET A 236 5.36 -14.75 13.60
N ARG A 237 4.80 -15.11 14.76
CA ARG A 237 5.58 -15.42 15.96
C ARG A 237 6.47 -16.64 15.77
N ASP A 238 5.94 -17.72 15.18
CA ASP A 238 6.72 -18.93 14.91
C ASP A 238 7.84 -18.65 13.91
N SER A 239 7.56 -17.86 12.85
CA SER A 239 8.57 -17.42 11.87
C SER A 239 9.67 -16.55 12.50
N LEU A 240 9.32 -15.72 13.48
CA LEU A 240 10.29 -14.91 14.24
C LEU A 240 11.12 -15.76 15.21
N ILE A 241 10.54 -16.79 15.84
CA ILE A 241 11.23 -17.68 16.76
C ILE A 241 12.26 -18.55 16.03
N ASP A 242 11.93 -19.06 14.83
CA ASP A 242 12.85 -19.86 14.00
C ASP A 242 14.03 -19.06 13.44
N HIS A 243 13.99 -17.72 13.46
CA HIS A 243 15.14 -16.87 13.11
C HIS A 243 16.07 -16.56 14.29
N TYR A 244 15.67 -16.88 15.52
CA TYR A 244 16.47 -16.67 16.74
C TYR A 244 16.84 -17.96 17.48
N ALA A 245 16.53 -19.14 16.91
CA ALA A 245 17.00 -20.46 17.34
C ALA A 245 18.21 -20.93 16.50
#